data_AF-A0A9Q2URC9-F1
#
_entry.id   AF-A0A9Q2URC9-F1
#
_cell.length_a   1.000
_cell.length_b   1.000
_cell.length_c   1.000
_cell.angle_alpha   90.00
_cell.angle_beta   90.00
_cell.angle_gamma   90.00
#
_symmetry.space_group_name_H-M   'P 1'
#
loop_
_entity.id
_entity.type
_entity.pdbx_description
1 polymer ?
#
loop_
_entity_poly.entity_id
_entity_poly.type
_entity_poly.pdbx_seq_one_letter_code
_entity_poly.pdbx_strand_id
1 'polypeptide(L)'
;MNRNRIASAIMIAAATVGFATACSNDDNDSTAASVTASATTTASSASDDLGDKASEMASSASSAASSVASQAGDAVDSAKQAAFVATFRASYSDLATDRDDDSIKAITEDTCALREKGATDDELKEAVKGLAANGTTVPSDEQASRILDMAVAACS
;
A
#
# COMPACT_ATOMS: atom_id res chain seq x y z
N MET A 1 -9.09 48.60 -8.94
CA MET A 1 -9.81 47.62 -9.76
C MET A 1 -9.07 47.47 -11.08
N ASN A 2 -8.69 46.25 -11.48
CA ASN A 2 -8.74 45.80 -12.86
C ASN A 2 -8.76 44.26 -12.86
N ARG A 3 -9.94 43.73 -13.19
CA ARG A 3 -10.30 42.32 -13.18
C ARG A 3 -10.12 41.79 -14.60
N ASN A 4 -9.06 41.04 -14.86
CA ASN A 4 -9.01 40.20 -16.06
C ASN A 4 -9.21 38.74 -15.64
N ARG A 5 -10.49 38.35 -15.69
CA ARG A 5 -10.94 36.96 -15.65
C ARG A 5 -10.66 36.34 -17.01
N ILE A 6 -9.77 35.37 -17.09
CA ILE A 6 -9.61 34.53 -18.27
C ILE A 6 -10.26 33.20 -17.94
N ALA A 7 -11.45 33.01 -18.50
CA ALA A 7 -12.12 31.73 -18.57
C ALA A 7 -11.46 30.88 -19.67
N SER A 8 -11.21 29.60 -19.41
CA SER A 8 -11.12 28.58 -20.44
C SER A 8 -11.47 27.24 -19.80
N ALA A 9 -12.70 26.80 -20.08
CA ALA A 9 -13.21 25.49 -19.77
C ALA A 9 -12.62 24.48 -20.77
N ILE A 10 -12.05 23.38 -20.27
CA ILE A 10 -11.71 22.22 -21.09
C ILE A 10 -12.50 21.04 -20.53
N MET A 11 -13.55 20.69 -21.26
CA MET A 11 -14.28 19.43 -21.16
C MET A 11 -13.44 18.35 -21.86
N ILE A 12 -13.02 17.29 -21.15
CA ILE A 12 -12.57 16.05 -21.78
C ILE A 12 -13.19 14.86 -21.05
N ALA A 13 -13.65 13.93 -21.87
CA ALA A 13 -14.71 12.95 -21.66
C ALA A 13 -14.39 11.84 -20.65
N ALA A 14 -15.45 11.36 -20.01
CA ALA A 14 -15.46 10.10 -19.27
C ALA A 14 -15.28 8.91 -20.23
N ALA A 15 -14.29 8.07 -19.96
CA ALA A 15 -14.22 6.71 -20.49
C ALA A 15 -14.31 5.74 -19.30
N THR A 16 -15.52 5.23 -19.06
CA THR A 16 -15.76 4.12 -18.14
C THR A 16 -15.19 2.86 -18.75
N VAL A 17 -14.08 2.37 -18.21
CA VAL A 17 -13.56 1.04 -18.55
C VAL A 17 -14.13 0.05 -17.53
N GLY A 18 -15.25 -0.56 -17.90
CA GLY A 18 -15.77 -1.74 -17.22
C GLY A 18 -15.07 -2.98 -17.77
N PHE A 19 -14.47 -3.76 -16.88
CA PHE A 19 -14.11 -5.14 -17.17
C PHE A 19 -14.87 -6.06 -16.21
N ALA A 20 -15.96 -6.62 -16.73
CA ALA A 20 -16.47 -7.89 -16.28
C ALA A 20 -15.85 -8.96 -17.18
N THR A 21 -14.95 -9.78 -16.64
CA THR A 21 -14.53 -11.03 -17.26
C THR A 21 -15.03 -12.17 -16.40
N ALA A 22 -16.15 -12.73 -16.84
CA ALA A 22 -16.52 -14.11 -16.60
C ALA A 22 -15.53 -15.01 -17.35
N CYS A 23 -14.93 -15.96 -16.64
CA CYS A 23 -14.29 -17.13 -17.25
C CYS A 23 -14.86 -18.38 -16.57
N SER A 24 -15.90 -18.94 -17.18
CA SER A 24 -16.03 -20.39 -17.24
C SER A 24 -15.21 -20.85 -18.43
N ASN A 25 -14.29 -21.79 -18.24
CA ASN A 25 -14.05 -22.82 -19.25
C ASN A 25 -13.53 -24.11 -18.61
N ASP A 26 -14.23 -25.18 -18.95
CA ASP A 26 -14.08 -26.59 -18.58
C ASP A 26 -12.95 -27.24 -19.44
N ASP A 27 -12.19 -28.13 -18.78
CA ASP A 27 -11.26 -29.20 -19.23
C ASP A 27 -10.42 -29.12 -20.52
N ASN A 28 -9.08 -29.09 -20.40
CA ASN A 28 -8.15 -30.22 -20.64
C ASN A 28 -6.65 -29.80 -20.48
N ASP A 29 -5.83 -30.76 -20.10
CA ASP A 29 -4.50 -30.69 -19.50
C ASP A 29 -3.34 -30.38 -20.49
N SER A 30 -2.27 -29.76 -19.94
CA SER A 30 -0.90 -29.63 -20.47
C SER A 30 -0.52 -28.50 -21.46
N THR A 31 0.43 -27.70 -20.96
CA THR A 31 1.59 -27.08 -21.65
C THR A 31 1.44 -25.73 -22.39
N ALA A 32 2.28 -24.81 -21.88
CA ALA A 32 2.92 -23.66 -22.53
C ALA A 32 2.17 -22.31 -22.62
N ALA A 33 2.85 -21.35 -21.97
CA ALA A 33 3.10 -19.97 -22.38
C ALA A 33 2.18 -18.85 -21.85
N SER A 34 2.90 -17.78 -21.52
CA SER A 34 2.51 -16.38 -21.35
C SER A 34 1.92 -15.94 -20.01
N VAL A 35 2.84 -15.33 -19.26
CA VAL A 35 2.65 -14.22 -18.32
C VAL A 35 1.48 -13.33 -18.73
N THR A 36 0.46 -13.22 -17.87
CA THR A 36 -0.36 -12.01 -17.67
C THR A 36 -0.96 -12.08 -16.28
N ALA A 37 -0.67 -11.05 -15.48
CA ALA A 37 -1.17 -10.91 -14.12
C ALA A 37 -2.70 -10.71 -14.12
N SER A 38 -3.39 -11.53 -13.34
CA SER A 38 -4.68 -11.21 -12.73
C SER A 38 -4.72 -11.92 -11.38
N ALA A 39 -4.75 -11.13 -10.30
CA ALA A 39 -4.94 -11.64 -8.95
C ALA A 39 -6.32 -12.28 -8.84
N THR A 40 -6.35 -13.61 -8.85
CA THR A 40 -7.50 -14.42 -8.44
C THR A 40 -7.04 -15.26 -7.27
N THR A 41 -7.70 -15.09 -6.13
CA THR A 41 -7.51 -15.88 -4.92
C THR A 41 -7.77 -17.36 -5.21
N THR A 42 -6.71 -18.13 -5.41
CA THR A 42 -6.73 -19.60 -5.35
C THR A 42 -5.86 -20.01 -4.16
N ALA A 43 -6.36 -19.75 -2.95
CA ALA A 43 -5.90 -20.45 -1.76
C ALA A 43 -6.93 -21.54 -1.47
N SER A 44 -6.85 -22.62 -2.24
CA SER A 44 -7.46 -23.88 -1.86
C SER A 44 -6.54 -25.00 -2.31
N SER A 45 -6.31 -25.93 -1.38
CA SER A 45 -5.61 -27.20 -1.55
C SER A 45 -4.08 -27.16 -1.48
N ALA A 46 -3.55 -26.84 -0.30
CA ALA A 46 -2.29 -27.41 0.16
C ALA A 46 -2.33 -27.64 1.67
N SER A 47 -3.38 -28.32 2.14
CA SER A 47 -3.51 -28.66 3.56
C SER A 47 -4.16 -30.03 3.75
N ASP A 48 -3.81 -31.01 2.92
CA ASP A 48 -4.29 -32.38 3.08
C ASP A 48 -3.29 -33.41 2.53
N ASP A 49 -1.97 -33.31 2.83
CA ASP A 49 -1.07 -34.48 2.67
C ASP A 49 0.31 -34.31 3.34
N LEU A 50 0.41 -33.93 4.62
CA LEU A 50 1.70 -34.04 5.35
C LEU A 50 1.53 -34.51 6.81
N GLY A 51 0.38 -35.08 7.15
CA GLY A 51 0.04 -35.45 8.53
C GLY A 51 0.77 -36.66 9.10
N ASP A 52 1.41 -37.51 8.28
CA ASP A 52 1.80 -38.84 8.73
C ASP A 52 3.30 -39.18 8.60
N LYS A 53 4.22 -38.21 8.43
CA LYS A 53 5.68 -38.45 8.58
C LYS A 53 6.47 -37.28 9.19
N ALA A 54 5.87 -36.51 10.10
CA ALA A 54 6.46 -35.26 10.62
C ALA A 54 7.14 -35.34 12.01
N SER A 55 7.23 -36.52 12.65
CA SER A 55 7.83 -36.59 14.00
C SER A 55 9.37 -36.54 14.04
N GLU A 56 10.07 -36.53 12.90
CA GLU A 56 11.54 -36.49 12.86
C GLU A 56 12.11 -35.47 11.84
N MET A 57 11.37 -34.39 11.53
CA MET A 57 11.88 -33.23 10.76
C MET A 57 11.42 -31.87 11.31
N ALA A 58 10.91 -31.82 12.54
CA ALA A 58 10.29 -30.61 13.11
C ALA A 58 11.27 -29.46 13.43
N SER A 59 12.58 -29.73 13.59
CA SER A 59 13.57 -28.66 13.86
C SER A 59 13.99 -27.86 12.64
N SER A 60 13.95 -28.43 11.43
CA SER A 60 14.35 -27.72 10.20
C SER A 60 13.19 -27.04 9.47
N ALA A 61 11.95 -27.46 9.74
CA ALA A 61 10.75 -26.86 9.15
C ALA A 61 10.35 -25.53 9.83
N SER A 62 10.67 -25.33 11.11
CA SER A 62 10.36 -24.08 11.83
C SER A 62 11.12 -22.88 11.27
N SER A 63 12.40 -23.04 10.92
CA SER A 63 13.18 -21.95 10.30
C SER A 63 12.73 -21.64 8.87
N ALA A 64 12.29 -22.65 8.10
CA ALA A 64 11.73 -22.44 6.77
C ALA A 64 10.35 -21.76 6.84
N ALA A 65 9.47 -22.18 7.75
CA ALA A 65 8.17 -21.55 7.97
C ALA A 65 8.30 -20.10 8.48
N SER A 66 9.20 -19.83 9.44
CA SER A 66 9.49 -18.46 9.88
C SER A 66 10.11 -17.62 8.78
N SER A 67 11.04 -18.16 7.99
CA SER A 67 11.63 -17.41 6.87
C SER A 67 10.58 -17.04 5.82
N VAL A 68 9.68 -17.97 5.47
CA VAL A 68 8.60 -17.72 4.50
C VAL A 68 7.57 -16.75 5.07
N ALA A 69 7.23 -16.83 6.36
CA ALA A 69 6.34 -15.88 7.02
C ALA A 69 6.94 -14.46 7.10
N SER A 70 8.23 -14.34 7.42
CA SER A 70 8.93 -13.05 7.40
C SER A 70 9.00 -12.46 5.99
N GLN A 71 9.34 -13.27 4.98
CA GLN A 71 9.34 -12.82 3.58
C GLN A 71 7.95 -12.39 3.09
N ALA A 72 6.90 -13.10 3.52
CA ALA A 72 5.52 -12.72 3.22
C ALA A 72 5.12 -11.41 3.93
N GLY A 73 5.54 -11.21 5.18
CA GLY A 73 5.33 -9.98 5.94
C GLY A 73 6.00 -8.78 5.29
N ASP A 74 7.31 -8.87 5.00
CA ASP A 74 8.09 -7.83 4.32
C ASP A 74 7.50 -7.43 2.96
N ALA A 75 7.01 -8.39 2.19
CA ALA A 75 6.36 -8.12 0.90
C ALA A 75 5.03 -7.36 1.07
N VAL A 76 4.23 -7.70 2.09
CA VAL A 76 2.97 -7.02 2.40
C VAL A 76 3.23 -5.60 2.91
N ASP A 77 4.22 -5.41 3.78
CA ASP A 77 4.64 -4.10 4.28
C ASP A 77 5.13 -3.19 3.16
N SER A 78 5.96 -3.73 2.25
CA SER A 78 6.43 -3.01 1.08
C SER A 78 5.26 -2.57 0.18
N ALA A 79 4.26 -3.44 -0.01
CA ALA A 79 3.07 -3.12 -0.80
C ALA A 79 2.20 -2.04 -0.14
N LYS A 80 2.01 -2.10 1.19
CA LYS A 80 1.29 -1.08 1.96
C LYS A 80 1.96 0.29 1.86
N GLN A 81 3.28 0.33 1.97
CA GLN A 81 4.06 1.56 1.88
C GLN A 81 4.02 2.15 0.45
N ALA A 82 4.14 1.32 -0.58
CA ALA A 82 3.97 1.76 -1.97
C ALA A 82 2.56 2.30 -2.23
N ALA A 83 1.51 1.66 -1.69
CA ALA A 83 0.14 2.13 -1.78
C ALA A 83 -0.06 3.47 -1.07
N PHE A 84 0.59 3.68 0.09
CA PHE A 84 0.62 4.96 0.77
C PHE A 84 1.23 6.05 -0.11
N VAL A 85 2.43 5.81 -0.68
CA VAL A 85 3.11 6.78 -1.56
C VAL A 85 2.23 7.16 -2.75
N ALA A 86 1.64 6.17 -3.42
CA ALA A 86 0.75 6.39 -4.56
C ALA A 86 -0.49 7.21 -4.17
N THR A 87 -1.14 6.87 -3.05
CA THR A 87 -2.32 7.57 -2.54
C THR A 87 -1.99 8.99 -2.10
N PHE A 88 -0.85 9.18 -1.43
CA PHE A 88 -0.37 10.48 -0.98
C PHE A 88 -0.13 11.41 -2.18
N ARG A 89 0.56 10.92 -3.21
CA ARG A 89 0.79 11.68 -4.45
C ARG A 89 -0.50 12.02 -5.19
N ALA A 90 -1.45 11.09 -5.25
CA ALA A 90 -2.73 11.31 -5.92
C ALA A 90 -3.62 12.31 -5.16
N SER A 91 -3.57 12.30 -3.83
CA SER A 91 -4.46 13.10 -2.97
C SER A 91 -3.87 14.46 -2.59
N TYR A 92 -2.53 14.56 -2.53
CA TYR A 92 -1.80 15.71 -2.01
C TYR A 92 -0.64 16.11 -2.92
N SER A 93 -0.93 16.39 -4.19
CA SER A 93 0.06 16.74 -5.22
C SER A 93 0.99 17.88 -4.79
N ASP A 94 0.47 18.90 -4.10
CA ASP A 94 1.27 20.04 -3.60
C ASP A 94 2.23 19.65 -2.46
N LEU A 95 1.90 18.63 -1.66
CA LEU A 95 2.76 18.11 -0.60
C LEU A 95 3.80 17.10 -1.11
N ALA A 96 3.53 16.51 -2.27
CA ALA A 96 4.38 15.49 -2.89
C ALA A 96 5.28 16.03 -4.00
N THR A 97 5.08 17.28 -4.40
CA THR A 97 5.88 17.95 -5.43
C THR A 97 7.36 17.94 -5.04
N ASP A 98 8.22 17.57 -5.99
CA ASP A 98 9.67 17.47 -5.82
C ASP A 98 10.13 16.54 -4.67
N ARG A 99 9.26 15.65 -4.18
CA ARG A 99 9.62 14.60 -3.22
C ARG A 99 9.82 13.26 -3.92
N ASP A 100 10.88 12.57 -3.55
CA ASP A 100 11.09 11.17 -3.88
C ASP A 100 10.17 10.24 -3.08
N ASP A 101 9.93 9.05 -3.62
CA ASP A 101 9.04 8.05 -3.01
C ASP A 101 9.53 7.64 -1.62
N ASP A 102 10.84 7.49 -1.42
CA ASP A 102 11.45 7.21 -0.12
C ASP A 102 11.16 8.30 0.93
N SER A 103 11.17 9.57 0.50
CA SER A 103 10.84 10.67 1.41
C SER A 103 9.37 10.65 1.82
N ILE A 104 8.47 10.20 0.94
CA ILE A 104 7.04 10.07 1.26
C ILE A 104 6.81 8.82 2.13
N LYS A 105 7.51 7.71 1.83
CA LYS A 105 7.51 6.47 2.61
C LYS A 105 7.95 6.70 4.06
N ALA A 106 8.96 7.54 4.28
CA ALA A 106 9.45 7.90 5.61
C ALA A 106 8.36 8.49 6.52
N ILE A 107 7.32 9.14 5.96
CA ILE A 107 6.17 9.63 6.75
C ILE A 107 5.51 8.47 7.50
N THR A 108 5.30 7.34 6.83
CA THR A 108 4.73 6.14 7.44
C THR A 108 5.70 5.54 8.44
N GLU A 109 6.96 5.35 8.08
CA GLU A 109 7.99 4.74 8.96
C GLU A 109 8.15 5.51 10.27
N ASP A 110 8.30 6.83 10.20
CA ASP A 110 8.45 7.69 11.37
C ASP A 110 7.19 7.70 12.23
N THR A 111 6.01 7.72 11.61
CA THR A 111 4.72 7.65 12.32
C THR A 111 4.57 6.32 13.06
N CYS A 112 4.91 5.20 12.43
CA CYS A 112 4.87 3.88 13.06
C CYS A 112 5.85 3.80 14.23
N ALA A 113 7.08 4.30 14.06
CA ALA A 113 8.09 4.33 15.13
C ALA A 113 7.68 5.20 16.32
N LEU A 114 6.97 6.32 16.09
CA LEU A 114 6.42 7.15 17.16
C LEU A 114 5.29 6.43 17.90
N ARG A 115 4.42 5.72 17.17
CA ARG A 115 3.33 4.94 17.76
C ARG A 115 3.86 3.79 18.62
N GLU A 116 4.91 3.09 18.19
CA GLU A 116 5.58 2.05 18.98
C GLU A 116 6.21 2.60 20.28
N LYS A 117 6.64 3.87 20.27
CA LYS A 117 7.13 4.58 21.45
C LYS A 117 6.01 5.05 22.39
N GLY A 118 4.74 4.84 22.01
CA GLY A 118 3.58 5.23 22.80
C GLY A 118 3.14 6.68 22.63
N ALA A 119 3.47 7.32 21.50
CA ALA A 119 2.97 8.65 21.17
C ALA A 119 1.44 8.67 21.09
N THR A 120 0.83 9.75 21.59
CA THR A 120 -0.61 9.98 21.51
C THR A 120 -1.05 10.38 20.10
N ASP A 121 -2.34 10.23 19.78
CA ASP A 121 -2.89 10.63 18.47
C ASP A 121 -2.61 12.10 18.13
N ASP A 122 -2.64 12.99 19.13
CA ASP A 122 -2.32 14.41 18.92
C ASP A 122 -0.84 14.62 18.59
N GLU A 123 0.07 13.92 19.28
CA GLU A 123 1.51 13.95 18.98
C GLU A 123 1.81 13.36 17.59
N LEU A 124 1.14 12.27 17.23
CA LEU A 124 1.26 11.67 15.90
C LEU A 124 0.73 12.61 14.82
N LYS A 125 -0.38 13.31 15.07
CA LYS A 125 -0.95 14.27 14.10
C LYS A 125 0.00 15.45 13.87
N GLU A 126 0.58 16.01 14.94
CA GLU A 126 1.56 17.09 14.83
C GLU A 126 2.86 16.61 14.15
N ALA A 127 3.31 15.38 14.43
CA ALA A 127 4.43 14.78 13.71
C ALA A 127 4.13 14.64 12.21
N VAL A 128 2.97 14.10 11.85
CA VAL A 128 2.53 13.96 10.45
C VAL A 128 2.46 15.31 9.75
N LYS A 129 2.00 16.38 10.41
CA LYS A 129 2.04 17.73 9.83
C LYS A 129 3.45 18.14 9.44
N GLY A 130 4.43 17.89 10.30
CA GLY A 130 5.84 18.19 10.04
C GLY A 130 6.43 17.32 8.93
N LEU A 131 6.18 16.01 8.97
CA LEU A 131 6.71 15.03 8.02
C LEU A 131 6.12 15.18 6.61
N ALA A 132 4.84 15.55 6.52
CA ALA A 132 4.14 15.74 5.26
C ALA A 132 4.28 17.16 4.69
N ALA A 133 4.77 18.12 5.47
CA ALA A 133 5.06 19.47 4.95
C ALA A 133 6.12 19.42 3.84
N ASN A 134 5.97 20.32 2.86
CA ASN A 134 6.91 20.47 1.76
C ASN A 134 7.14 21.95 1.46
N GLY A 135 8.34 22.45 1.74
CA GLY A 135 8.67 23.86 1.58
C GLY A 135 7.75 24.76 2.41
N THR A 136 6.98 25.61 1.73
CA THR A 136 5.97 26.49 2.37
C THR A 136 4.58 25.86 2.47
N THR A 137 4.38 24.69 1.89
CA THR A 137 3.09 23.98 1.91
C THR A 137 3.03 23.10 3.14
N VAL A 138 2.12 23.44 4.05
CA VAL A 138 1.86 22.67 5.28
C VAL A 138 0.46 22.07 5.16
N PRO A 139 0.27 20.77 5.44
CA PRO A 139 -1.07 20.18 5.48
C PRO A 139 -1.95 20.87 6.53
N SER A 140 -3.23 21.05 6.21
CA SER A 140 -4.23 21.46 7.20
C SER A 140 -4.42 20.37 8.28
N ASP A 141 -5.04 20.72 9.41
CA ASP A 141 -5.37 19.73 10.46
C ASP A 141 -6.16 18.54 9.93
N GLU A 142 -7.14 18.77 9.07
CA GLU A 142 -7.92 17.69 8.44
C GLU A 142 -7.06 16.83 7.51
N GLN A 143 -6.18 17.44 6.73
CA GLN A 143 -5.26 16.69 5.87
C GLN A 143 -4.30 15.84 6.70
N ALA A 144 -3.74 16.40 7.78
CA ALA A 144 -2.85 15.68 8.68
C ALA A 144 -3.56 14.48 9.35
N SER A 145 -4.79 14.65 9.81
CA SER A 145 -5.59 13.53 10.34
C SER A 145 -5.81 12.42 9.30
N ARG A 146 -6.08 12.79 8.04
CA ARG A 146 -6.25 11.79 6.96
C ARG A 146 -4.95 11.09 6.60
N ILE A 147 -3.84 11.82 6.55
CA ILE A 147 -2.51 11.25 6.30
C ILE A 147 -2.12 10.31 7.44
N LEU A 148 -2.39 10.69 8.68
CA LEU A 148 -2.15 9.86 9.86
C LEU A 148 -2.92 8.54 9.79
N ASP A 149 -4.21 8.56 9.47
CA ASP A 149 -5.03 7.35 9.35
C ASP A 149 -4.47 6.38 8.29
N MET A 150 -4.06 6.91 7.13
CA MET A 150 -3.42 6.12 6.08
C MET A 150 -2.05 5.56 6.52
N ALA A 151 -1.24 6.36 7.21
CA ALA A 151 0.08 5.95 7.70
C ALA A 151 -0.04 4.85 8.76
N VAL A 152 -0.97 4.99 9.71
CA VAL A 152 -1.23 3.99 10.75
C VAL A 152 -1.73 2.67 10.17
N ALA A 153 -2.56 2.71 9.12
CA ALA A 153 -3.02 1.52 8.41
C ALA A 153 -1.90 0.78 7.64
N ALA A 154 -0.82 1.49 7.33
CA ALA A 154 0.37 0.96 6.68
C ALA A 154 1.46 0.50 7.65
N CYS A 155 1.27 0.66 8.96
CA CYS A 155 2.16 0.09 9.96
C CYS A 155 2.01 -1.44 10.06
N SER A 156 3.15 -2.10 10.27
CA SER A 156 3.31 -3.53 10.54
C SER A 156 2.85 -3.91 11.96
#